data_AF-A0A9X0B9S7-F1
#
_entry.id   AF-A0A9X0B9S7-F1
#
_cell.length_a   1.000
_cell.length_b   1.000
_cell.length_c   1.000
_cell.angle_alpha   90.00
_cell.angle_beta   90.00
_cell.angle_gamma   90.00
#
_symmetry.space_group_name_H-M   'P 1'
#
loop_
_entity.id
_entity.type
_entity.pdbx_description
1 polymer ?
#
loop_
_entity_poly.entity_id
_entity_poly.type
_entity_poly.pdbx_seq_one_letter_code
_entity_poly.pdbx_strand_id
1 'polypeptide(L)'
;MCRTSLTLAPPRITGSWENSHPVFLGQAKLYVLADKYGIEPLRRLIILKLYRTLSTFKLYDTGVVSIIEFVRFVYLNTPPNHGGQVDPLRNMVTRYVISVLGKIGENQYFQELLEDGGPFVADFWRIIWSV
;
A
#
# COMPACT_ATOMS: atom_id res chain seq x y z
N MET A 1 44.17 7.32 -10.32
CA MET A 1 43.17 6.24 -10.39
C MET A 1 42.87 5.77 -8.97
N CYS A 2 41.67 6.07 -8.43
CA CYS A 2 41.14 5.41 -7.24
C CYS A 2 39.63 5.28 -7.42
N ARG A 3 39.15 4.05 -7.61
CA ARG A 3 37.72 3.71 -7.53
C ARG A 3 37.39 3.53 -6.06
N THR A 4 36.49 4.34 -5.52
CA THR A 4 35.94 4.12 -4.18
C THR A 4 34.62 3.38 -4.31
N SER A 5 34.62 2.14 -3.84
CA SER A 5 33.46 1.25 -3.77
C SER A 5 32.33 1.92 -2.96
N LEU A 6 31.18 2.14 -3.59
CA LEU A 6 29.96 2.58 -2.91
C LEU A 6 29.31 1.38 -2.24
N THR A 7 29.58 1.23 -0.94
CA THR A 7 28.87 0.29 -0.06
C THR A 7 27.39 0.70 0.02
N LEU A 8 26.51 -0.06 -0.62
CA LEU A 8 25.06 0.08 -0.52
C LEU A 8 24.57 -0.47 0.83
N ALA A 9 24.73 0.29 1.91
CA ALA A 9 23.99 0.05 3.14
C ALA A 9 22.56 0.62 2.97
N PRO A 10 21.50 -0.14 3.30
CA PRO A 10 20.15 0.41 3.26
C PRO A 10 20.01 1.55 4.29
N PRO A 11 19.42 2.70 3.92
CA PRO A 11 19.18 3.78 4.87
C PRO A 11 18.33 3.27 6.03
N ARG A 12 18.87 3.33 7.25
CA ARG A 12 18.05 3.23 8.46
C ARG A 12 17.16 4.47 8.49
N ILE A 13 15.84 4.27 8.37
CA ILE A 13 14.86 5.37 8.43
C ILE A 13 14.75 5.80 9.90
N THR A 14 15.61 6.73 10.31
CA THR A 14 15.49 7.50 11.54
C THR A 14 15.09 8.93 11.17
N GLY A 15 13.84 9.10 10.75
CA GLY A 15 13.26 10.40 10.39
C GLY A 15 11.81 10.42 10.83
N SER A 16 11.36 11.59 11.32
CA SER A 16 9.98 11.84 11.76
C SER A 16 8.96 11.14 10.86
N TRP A 17 8.04 10.38 11.46
CA TRP A 17 6.98 9.63 10.79
C TRP A 17 6.06 10.50 9.92
N GLU A 18 6.16 11.82 10.07
CA GLU A 18 5.49 12.86 9.30
C GLU A 18 5.69 12.75 7.77
N ASN A 19 6.73 12.07 7.30
CA ASN A 19 7.01 11.91 5.86
C ASN A 19 6.98 10.44 5.41
N SER A 20 6.03 9.63 5.90
CA SER A 20 5.88 8.22 5.46
C SER A 20 5.17 8.07 4.10
N HIS A 21 4.49 9.12 3.65
CA HIS A 21 3.81 9.24 2.36
C HIS A 21 4.64 8.82 1.12
N PRO A 22 5.93 9.24 0.97
CA PRO A 22 6.71 8.94 -0.22
C PRO A 22 7.06 7.45 -0.33
N VAL A 23 7.15 6.73 0.80
CA VAL A 23 7.65 5.35 0.83
C VAL A 23 6.61 4.38 0.29
N PHE A 24 5.35 4.49 0.72
CA PHE A 24 4.27 3.62 0.24
C PHE A 24 3.96 3.88 -1.23
N LEU A 25 3.83 5.15 -1.60
CA LEU A 25 3.53 5.54 -2.98
C LEU A 25 4.68 5.17 -3.94
N GLY A 26 5.93 5.32 -3.51
CA GLY A 26 7.10 4.89 -4.27
C GLY A 26 7.12 3.38 -4.51
N GLN A 27 6.83 2.59 -3.48
CA GLN A 27 6.73 1.13 -3.60
C GLN A 27 5.56 0.70 -4.49
N ALA A 28 4.41 1.38 -4.40
CA ALA A 28 3.25 1.14 -5.25
C ALA A 28 3.55 1.42 -6.73
N LYS A 29 4.19 2.56 -7.03
CA LYS A 29 4.63 2.90 -8.39
C LYS A 29 5.59 1.85 -8.95
N LEU A 30 6.54 1.40 -8.13
CA LEU A 30 7.48 0.34 -8.52
C LEU A 30 6.77 -1.00 -8.75
N TYR A 31 5.73 -1.31 -7.97
CA TYR A 31 4.90 -2.49 -8.19
C TYR A 31 4.21 -2.44 -9.55
N VAL A 32 3.55 -1.31 -9.87
CA VAL A 32 2.85 -1.10 -11.14
C VAL A 32 3.83 -1.22 -12.32
N LEU A 33 5.04 -0.68 -12.19
CA LEU A 33 6.09 -0.87 -13.20
C LEU A 33 6.52 -2.34 -13.31
N ALA A 34 6.76 -3.03 -12.20
CA ALA A 34 7.14 -4.43 -12.21
C ALA A 34 6.07 -5.31 -12.86
N ASP A 35 4.80 -5.05 -12.59
CA ASP A 35 3.65 -5.74 -13.19
C ASP A 35 3.56 -5.45 -14.70
N LYS A 36 3.62 -4.18 -15.09
CA LYS A 36 3.61 -3.75 -16.50
C LYS A 36 4.70 -4.39 -17.36
N TYR A 37 5.88 -4.64 -16.78
CA TYR A 37 7.01 -5.25 -17.47
C TYR A 37 7.17 -6.76 -17.16
N GLY A 38 6.23 -7.39 -16.46
CA GLY A 38 6.25 -8.83 -16.16
C GLY A 38 7.41 -9.28 -15.26
N ILE A 39 7.94 -8.39 -14.43
CA ILE A 39 9.09 -8.66 -13.54
C ILE A 39 8.60 -9.28 -12.23
N GLU A 40 8.17 -10.54 -12.30
CA GLU A 40 7.57 -11.27 -11.17
C GLU A 40 8.42 -11.31 -9.88
N PRO A 41 9.74 -11.55 -9.91
CA PRO A 41 10.56 -11.55 -8.70
C PRO A 41 10.55 -10.18 -7.99
N LEU A 42 10.55 -9.09 -8.76
CA LEU A 42 10.50 -7.74 -8.23
C LEU A 42 9.12 -7.46 -7.61
N ARG A 43 8.04 -7.85 -8.30
CA ARG A 43 6.66 -7.73 -7.81
C ARG A 43 6.49 -8.39 -6.43
N ARG A 44 6.96 -9.64 -6.29
CA ARG A 44 6.94 -10.37 -5.01
C ARG A 44 7.77 -9.70 -3.92
N LEU A 45 8.97 -9.22 -4.26
CA LEU A 45 9.85 -8.54 -3.32
C LEU A 45 9.22 -7.24 -2.79
N ILE A 46 8.53 -6.50 -3.65
CA ILE A 46 7.85 -5.25 -3.28
C ILE A 46 6.69 -5.53 -2.33
N ILE A 47 5.83 -6.52 -2.62
CA ILE A 47 4.75 -6.93 -1.71
C ILE A 47 5.29 -7.32 -0.34
N LEU A 48 6.36 -8.13 -0.29
CA LEU A 48 6.97 -8.54 0.97
C LEU A 48 7.51 -7.33 1.77
N LYS A 49 8.15 -6.37 1.10
CA LYS A 49 8.65 -5.15 1.74
C LYS A 49 7.51 -4.28 2.24
N LEU A 50 6.51 -4.02 1.41
CA LEU A 50 5.31 -3.28 1.79
C LEU A 50 4.65 -3.91 3.02
N TYR A 51 4.52 -5.24 3.06
CA TYR A 51 3.92 -5.95 4.19
C TYR A 51 4.67 -5.70 5.49
N ARG A 52 6.00 -5.83 5.45
CA ARG A 52 6.85 -5.54 6.62
C ARG A 52 6.77 -4.08 7.04
N THR A 53 6.74 -3.15 6.09
CA THR A 53 6.65 -1.72 6.39
C THR A 53 5.30 -1.40 7.03
N LEU A 54 4.19 -1.80 6.43
CA LEU A 54 2.84 -1.55 6.94
C LEU A 54 2.57 -2.24 8.28
N SER A 55 3.09 -3.45 8.50
CA SER A 55 2.89 -4.15 9.78
C SER A 55 3.62 -3.47 10.95
N THR A 56 4.71 -2.77 10.69
CA THR A 56 5.43 -1.97 11.69
C THR A 56 4.97 -0.52 11.78
N PHE A 57 4.11 -0.09 10.86
CA PHE A 57 3.68 1.30 10.77
C PHE A 57 2.70 1.64 11.89
N LYS A 58 3.05 2.64 12.70
CA LYS A 58 2.13 3.22 13.67
C LYS A 58 1.30 4.30 13.00
N LEU A 59 0.01 4.01 12.87
CA LEU A 59 -0.95 4.97 12.33
C LEU A 59 -1.17 6.11 13.34
N TYR A 60 -0.71 7.32 12.99
CA TYR A 60 -1.09 8.58 13.61
C TYR A 60 -2.15 9.28 12.73
N ASP A 61 -2.86 10.30 13.24
CA ASP A 61 -3.95 10.96 12.52
C ASP A 61 -3.52 11.54 11.16
N THR A 62 -2.30 12.06 11.05
CA THR A 62 -1.70 12.54 9.79
C THR A 62 -1.38 11.40 8.81
N GLY A 63 -1.24 10.18 9.29
CA GLY A 63 -1.01 8.98 8.50
C GLY A 63 -2.25 8.49 7.76
N VAL A 64 -3.46 8.85 8.19
CA VAL A 64 -4.71 8.37 7.57
C VAL A 64 -4.81 8.85 6.13
N VAL A 65 -4.61 10.15 5.89
CA VAL A 65 -4.64 10.75 4.54
C VAL A 65 -3.65 10.03 3.61
N SER A 66 -2.44 9.74 4.11
CA SER A 66 -1.42 9.01 3.33
C SER A 66 -1.87 7.60 2.92
N ILE A 67 -2.58 6.90 3.81
CA ILE A 67 -3.14 5.57 3.50
C ILE A 67 -4.29 5.69 2.49
N ILE A 68 -5.17 6.67 2.63
CA ILE A 68 -6.28 6.90 1.68
C ILE A 68 -5.74 7.19 0.28
N GLU A 69 -4.75 8.08 0.16
CA GLU A 69 -4.10 8.36 -1.12
C GLU A 69 -3.39 7.13 -1.70
N PHE A 70 -2.74 6.33 -0.86
CA PHE A 70 -2.15 5.07 -1.27
C PHE A 70 -3.20 4.08 -1.80
N VAL A 71 -4.34 3.92 -1.12
CA VAL A 71 -5.45 3.08 -1.59
C VAL A 71 -5.95 3.56 -2.95
N ARG A 72 -6.24 4.86 -3.08
CA ARG A 72 -6.69 5.46 -4.35
C ARG A 72 -5.71 5.18 -5.48
N PHE A 73 -4.42 5.39 -5.23
CA PHE A 73 -3.38 5.09 -6.21
C PHE A 73 -3.39 3.62 -6.65
N VAL A 74 -3.44 2.68 -5.70
CA VAL A 74 -3.44 1.25 -5.99
C VAL A 74 -4.63 0.88 -6.86
N TYR A 75 -5.84 1.30 -6.50
CA TYR A 75 -7.06 0.95 -7.23
C TYR A 75 -7.17 1.61 -8.60
N LEU A 76 -6.52 2.76 -8.80
CA LEU A 76 -6.44 3.42 -10.09
C LEU A 76 -5.43 2.74 -11.04
N ASN A 77 -4.37 2.11 -10.52
CA ASN A 77 -3.21 1.67 -11.33
C ASN A 77 -2.98 0.15 -11.35
N THR A 78 -3.87 -0.64 -10.77
CA THR A 78 -3.82 -2.11 -10.82
C THR A 78 -5.08 -2.63 -11.50
N PRO A 79 -5.03 -3.80 -12.17
CA PRO A 79 -6.21 -4.36 -12.82
C PRO A 79 -7.30 -4.71 -11.79
N PRO A 80 -8.60 -4.61 -12.15
CA PRO A 80 -9.67 -5.10 -11.30
C PRO A 80 -9.60 -6.62 -11.17
N ASN A 81 -10.37 -7.18 -10.24
CA ASN A 81 -10.49 -8.62 -10.07
C ASN A 81 -10.87 -9.29 -11.41
N HIS A 82 -10.04 -10.21 -11.89
CA HIS A 82 -10.28 -11.02 -13.08
C HIS A 82 -10.36 -12.50 -12.68
N GLY A 83 -11.45 -13.17 -13.02
CA GLY A 83 -11.61 -14.61 -12.77
C GLY A 83 -11.60 -15.00 -11.29
N GLY A 84 -12.02 -14.09 -10.39
CA GLY A 84 -12.06 -14.33 -8.95
C GLY A 84 -10.73 -14.05 -8.23
N GLN A 85 -9.65 -13.72 -8.96
CA GLN A 85 -8.37 -13.36 -8.37
C GLN A 85 -8.22 -11.85 -8.24
N VAL A 86 -8.02 -11.40 -7.00
CA VAL A 86 -7.71 -10.01 -6.66
C VAL A 86 -6.24 -9.77 -6.91
N ASP A 87 -5.91 -8.62 -7.49
CA ASP A 87 -4.53 -8.17 -7.58
C ASP A 87 -3.83 -8.24 -6.20
N PRO A 88 -2.61 -8.80 -6.11
CA PRO A 88 -1.91 -8.95 -4.83
C PRO A 88 -1.75 -7.65 -4.05
N LEU A 89 -1.51 -6.51 -4.72
CA LEU A 89 -1.38 -5.21 -4.07
C LEU A 89 -2.74 -4.71 -3.56
N ARG A 90 -3.82 -4.88 -4.34
CA ARG A 90 -5.19 -4.58 -3.89
C ARG A 90 -5.59 -5.39 -2.66
N ASN A 91 -5.39 -6.70 -2.67
CA ASN A 91 -5.68 -7.56 -1.52
C ASN A 91 -4.86 -7.13 -0.29
N MET A 92 -3.57 -6.83 -0.49
CA MET A 92 -2.68 -6.43 0.57
C MET A 92 -3.10 -5.11 1.23
N VAL A 93 -3.36 -4.05 0.44
CA VAL A 93 -3.75 -2.75 0.99
C VAL A 93 -5.12 -2.82 1.68
N THR A 94 -6.07 -3.59 1.12
CA THR A 94 -7.41 -3.73 1.70
C THR A 94 -7.36 -4.44 3.05
N ARG A 95 -6.57 -5.52 3.18
CA ARG A 95 -6.34 -6.20 4.47
C ARG A 95 -5.71 -5.26 5.50
N TYR A 96 -4.77 -4.42 5.06
CA TYR A 96 -4.17 -3.44 5.94
C TYR A 96 -5.21 -2.43 6.46
N VAL A 97 -6.03 -1.84 5.58
CA VAL A 97 -7.12 -0.93 5.96
C VAL A 97 -8.05 -1.59 6.99
N ILE A 98 -8.48 -2.83 6.74
CA ILE A 98 -9.33 -3.59 7.67
C ILE A 98 -8.63 -3.78 9.02
N SER A 99 -7.34 -4.10 9.03
CA SER A 99 -6.58 -4.31 10.28
C SER A 99 -6.47 -3.04 11.15
N VAL A 100 -6.64 -1.86 10.57
CA VAL A 100 -6.59 -0.57 11.29
C VAL A 100 -7.97 0.09 11.39
N LEU A 101 -9.05 -0.61 11.04
CA LEU A 101 -10.41 -0.05 10.97
C LEU A 101 -10.85 0.59 12.28
N GLY A 102 -10.50 -0.02 13.42
CA GLY A 102 -10.80 0.54 14.75
C GLY A 102 -10.12 1.89 15.05
N LYS A 103 -9.16 2.33 14.23
CA LYS A 103 -8.50 3.64 14.34
C LYS A 103 -8.99 4.64 13.30
N ILE A 104 -9.38 4.17 12.11
CA ILE A 104 -9.73 5.05 10.98
C ILE A 104 -11.22 5.10 10.69
N GLY A 105 -12.03 4.28 11.34
CA GLY A 105 -13.45 4.12 11.04
C GLY A 105 -14.23 5.43 11.09
N GLU A 106 -13.94 6.31 12.04
CA GLU A 106 -14.63 7.61 12.18
C GLU A 106 -13.92 8.75 11.43
N ASN A 107 -12.82 8.47 10.73
CA ASN A 107 -12.07 9.50 10.02
C ASN A 107 -12.80 9.94 8.74
N GLN A 108 -12.97 11.26 8.57
CA GLN A 108 -13.68 11.83 7.43
C GLN A 108 -13.11 11.39 6.07
N TYR A 109 -11.80 11.34 5.90
CA TYR A 109 -11.18 10.92 4.63
C TYR A 109 -11.45 9.44 4.30
N PHE A 110 -11.61 8.61 5.34
CA PHE A 110 -12.01 7.22 5.14
C PHE A 110 -13.48 7.11 4.75
N GLN A 111 -14.36 7.89 5.37
CA GLN A 111 -15.78 7.95 4.99
C GLN A 111 -15.96 8.43 3.54
N GLU A 112 -15.27 9.50 3.15
CA GLU A 112 -15.25 9.98 1.76
C GLU A 112 -14.78 8.90 0.76
N LEU A 113 -13.76 8.10 1.14
CA LEU A 113 -13.31 6.97 0.31
C LEU A 113 -14.39 5.89 0.15
N LEU A 114 -15.25 5.68 1.15
CA LEU A 114 -16.37 4.74 1.06
C LEU A 114 -17.52 5.32 0.23
N GLU A 115 -17.80 6.62 0.37
CA GLU A 115 -18.84 7.33 -0.40
C GLU A 115 -18.52 7.38 -1.89
N ASP A 116 -17.25 7.50 -2.27
CA ASP A 116 -16.79 7.39 -3.66
C ASP A 116 -17.12 6.04 -4.30
N GLY A 117 -17.31 5.01 -3.48
CA GLY A 117 -17.67 3.66 -3.91
C GLY A 117 -16.55 2.97 -4.72
N GLY A 118 -16.97 2.27 -5.77
CA GLY A 118 -16.06 1.60 -6.70
C GLY A 118 -15.47 0.27 -6.18
N PRO A 119 -14.48 -0.29 -6.92
CA PRO A 119 -13.96 -1.64 -6.65
C PRO A 119 -13.33 -1.82 -5.28
N PHE A 120 -12.79 -0.74 -4.68
CA PHE A 120 -12.24 -0.78 -3.33
C PHE A 120 -13.30 -1.18 -2.30
N VAL A 121 -14.48 -0.56 -2.34
CA VAL A 121 -15.56 -0.85 -1.38
C VAL A 121 -16.04 -2.30 -1.53
N ALA A 122 -16.12 -2.81 -2.76
CA ALA A 122 -16.47 -4.21 -3.01
C ALA A 122 -15.42 -5.19 -2.43
N ASP A 123 -14.13 -4.90 -2.66
CA ASP A 123 -13.03 -5.71 -2.13
C ASP A 123 -12.96 -5.65 -0.60
N PHE A 124 -13.22 -4.47 -0.02
CA PHE A 124 -13.28 -4.24 1.43
C PHE A 124 -14.36 -5.10 2.09
N TRP A 125 -15.62 -5.02 1.64
CA TRP A 125 -16.71 -5.80 2.21
C TRP A 125 -16.54 -7.29 1.99
N ARG A 126 -16.01 -7.70 0.83
CA ARG A 126 -15.73 -9.12 0.56
C ARG A 126 -14.74 -9.70 1.55
N ILE A 127 -13.70 -8.96 1.93
CA ILE A 127 -12.73 -9.46 2.92
C ILE A 127 -13.38 -9.51 4.31
N ILE A 128 -14.14 -8.49 4.71
CA ILE A 128 -14.86 -8.50 6.01
C ILE A 128 -15.80 -9.69 6.14
N TRP A 129 -16.57 -10.00 5.10
CA TRP A 129 -17.56 -11.08 5.11
C TRP A 129 -16.98 -12.46 4.83
N SER A 130 -15.67 -12.54 4.52
CA SER A 130 -14.94 -13.80 4.33
C SER A 130 -14.35 -14.37 5.61
N VAL A 131 -14.57 -13.70 6.75
CA VAL A 131 -14.10 -14.07 8.09
C VAL A 131 -15.14 -14.91 8.82
#